data_AF-A0A565ANM0-F1
#
_entry.id   AF-A0A565ANM0-F1
#
_cell.length_a   1.000
_cell.length_b   1.000
_cell.length_c   1.000
_cell.angle_alpha   90.00
_cell.angle_beta   90.00
_cell.angle_gamma   90.00
#
_symmetry.space_group_name_H-M   'P 1'
#
loop_
_entity.id
_entity.type
_entity.pdbx_description
1 polymer ?
#
loop_
_entity_poly.entity_id
_entity_poly.type
_entity_poly.pdbx_seq_one_letter_code
_entity_poly.pdbx_strand_id
1 'polypeptide(L)'
;MSSPPVETTGPCTRVFWDLMDFRLPSPDPRRTYRTMNYILEKIGFLGELSIVAYVDQECFLDHLLDEYKSAGITIIHHPQQGDKYASMLVDIILWALENPANYFEPLNLMVISGNIKEETDFLKALEALGHRYYNVLLAMPQPLSSSKLHTVSFDGLSTSLDQRVTLQGLNHKWNRKSREENVGFSYGLASLYPQYFRGAEVTVFWDVQDRVTSVPKIGPALRGLGYDGAVLIRPYVDGDHQWKWNAKNACLGLHLDPLTRVLTKEAKVTRMLLDLLFWAMNNDDIPANFMLISKPDINCDRVIKAVEHRGFFHIRGCSDEVSLHLKSAPYGEMQINQSIKLQGRKFLEGLEHAAPSIVVFWLLEEDYPSDPKLANWRIRSALDKKGYGNITSVTVYVNEEKFPSGWKDAYHKSGMGVVFIDEDYGLSKIDTMSWDMIKWRYADALSSQFVVIAKPFRDMTLDRFFEDFECGGFYVLFEQPDYLFTLGSAVWSAKNLSF
;
A
#
# COMPACT_ATOMS: atom_id res chain seq x y z
N MET A 1 8.89 36.34 -2.40
CA MET A 1 8.01 35.59 -3.31
C MET A 1 8.82 34.39 -3.77
N SER A 2 8.63 33.26 -3.11
CA SER A 2 9.31 32.00 -3.42
C SER A 2 8.53 31.34 -4.56
N SER A 3 9.22 30.98 -5.63
CA SER A 3 8.65 30.24 -6.76
C SER A 3 7.95 28.97 -6.26
N PRO A 4 6.77 28.60 -6.79
CA PRO A 4 6.20 27.29 -6.51
C PRO A 4 7.16 26.19 -6.99
N PRO A 5 7.20 25.02 -6.33
CA PRO A 5 8.01 23.91 -6.80
C PRO A 5 7.55 23.54 -8.21
N VAL A 6 8.51 23.41 -9.11
CA VAL A 6 8.27 22.95 -10.49
C VAL A 6 7.66 21.56 -10.40
N GLU A 7 6.41 21.40 -10.84
CA GLU A 7 5.79 20.10 -11.03
C GLU A 7 6.59 19.34 -12.09
N THR A 8 7.38 18.34 -11.67
CA THR A 8 8.10 17.48 -12.60
C THR A 8 7.14 16.40 -13.07
N THR A 9 6.56 16.60 -14.26
CA THR A 9 5.51 15.75 -14.84
C THR A 9 6.04 14.49 -15.53
N GLY A 10 7.19 13.95 -15.09
CA GLY A 10 7.82 12.75 -15.63
C GLY A 10 7.94 11.65 -14.56
N PRO A 11 8.12 10.37 -14.95
CA PRO A 11 8.46 9.33 -13.98
C PRO A 11 9.69 9.77 -13.18
N CYS A 12 9.70 9.52 -11.87
CA CYS A 12 10.82 9.85 -10.98
C CYS A 12 11.47 8.55 -10.53
N THR A 13 12.80 8.49 -10.60
CA THR A 13 13.60 7.40 -10.05
C THR A 13 14.22 7.89 -8.75
N ARG A 14 13.87 7.23 -7.63
CA ARG A 14 14.39 7.55 -6.30
C ARG A 14 15.47 6.56 -5.90
N VAL A 15 16.60 7.07 -5.45
CA VAL A 15 17.71 6.26 -4.91
C VAL A 15 17.89 6.61 -3.44
N PHE A 16 17.83 5.60 -2.57
CA PHE A 16 18.22 5.71 -1.17
C PHE A 16 19.51 4.92 -0.95
N TRP A 17 20.50 5.56 -0.35
CA TRP A 17 21.84 5.02 -0.37
C TRP A 17 22.57 5.23 0.96
N ASP A 18 22.97 4.12 1.59
CA ASP A 18 23.88 4.12 2.73
C ASP A 18 25.32 4.32 2.24
N LEU A 19 25.86 5.52 2.44
CA LEU A 19 27.24 5.86 2.03
C LEU A 19 28.29 5.18 2.92
N MET A 20 27.91 4.71 4.11
CA MET A 20 28.82 4.04 5.03
C MET A 20 29.03 2.58 4.60
N ASP A 21 27.98 1.94 4.11
CA ASP A 21 28.04 0.56 3.61
C ASP A 21 28.58 0.48 2.17
N PHE A 22 28.28 1.48 1.32
CA PHE A 22 28.78 1.56 -0.06
C PHE A 22 29.36 2.94 -0.35
N ARG A 23 30.69 3.03 -0.33
CA ARG A 23 31.40 4.27 -0.62
C ARG A 23 31.48 4.54 -2.11
N LEU A 24 31.61 5.82 -2.42
CA LEU A 24 31.78 6.24 -3.79
C LEU A 24 33.07 5.74 -4.43
N PRO A 25 32.99 5.24 -5.67
CA PRO A 25 34.18 5.01 -6.47
C PRO A 25 34.87 6.32 -6.89
N SER A 26 34.09 7.39 -7.09
CA SER A 26 34.60 8.72 -7.45
C SER A 26 34.31 9.77 -6.37
N PRO A 27 35.31 10.57 -5.95
CA PRO A 27 35.08 11.64 -4.98
C PRO A 27 34.26 12.81 -5.54
N ASP A 28 34.01 12.86 -6.86
CA ASP A 28 33.22 13.92 -7.53
C ASP A 28 31.71 13.57 -7.50
N PRO A 29 30.87 14.30 -6.74
CA PRO A 29 29.43 14.04 -6.65
C PRO A 29 28.69 14.22 -7.98
N ARG A 30 29.13 15.14 -8.85
CA ARG A 30 28.51 15.38 -10.16
C ARG A 30 28.78 14.23 -11.11
N ARG A 31 30.01 13.70 -11.09
CA ARG A 31 30.35 12.51 -11.87
C ARG A 31 29.54 11.31 -11.41
N THR A 32 29.43 11.11 -10.10
CA THR A 32 28.57 10.08 -9.49
C THR A 32 27.14 10.17 -9.99
N TYR A 33 26.51 11.34 -9.86
CA TYR A 33 25.12 11.54 -10.26
C TYR A 33 24.91 11.19 -11.73
N ARG A 34 25.78 11.70 -12.61
CA ARG A 34 25.71 11.44 -14.05
C ARG A 34 25.89 9.97 -14.40
N THR A 35 26.84 9.28 -13.77
CA THR A 35 27.06 7.86 -14.04
C THR A 35 25.91 7.01 -13.51
N MET A 36 25.39 7.33 -12.31
CA MET A 36 24.21 6.64 -11.76
C MET A 36 23.01 6.82 -12.68
N ASN A 37 22.73 8.05 -13.13
CA ASN A 37 21.65 8.32 -14.09
C ASN A 37 21.81 7.50 -15.38
N TYR A 38 23.03 7.45 -15.93
CA TYR A 38 23.31 6.65 -17.12
C TYR A 38 23.08 5.15 -16.89
N ILE A 39 23.51 4.58 -15.75
CA ILE A 39 23.28 3.17 -15.42
C ILE A 39 21.78 2.88 -15.30
N LEU A 40 21.05 3.73 -14.58
CA LEU A 40 19.61 3.61 -14.35
C LEU A 40 18.83 3.69 -15.67
N GLU A 41 19.14 4.67 -16.53
CA GLU A 41 18.54 4.76 -17.86
C GLU A 41 18.77 3.48 -18.70
N LYS A 42 19.96 2.89 -18.61
CA LYS A 42 20.30 1.66 -19.36
C LYS A 42 19.57 0.42 -18.87
N ILE A 43 19.28 0.31 -17.58
CA ILE A 43 18.45 -0.78 -17.03
C ILE A 43 16.94 -0.51 -17.16
N GLY A 44 16.55 0.63 -17.77
CA GLY A 44 15.15 0.99 -18.02
C GLY A 44 14.50 1.84 -16.93
N PHE A 45 15.26 2.31 -15.93
CA PHE A 45 14.80 3.27 -14.92
C PHE A 45 14.85 4.67 -15.51
N LEU A 46 13.81 4.99 -16.31
CA LEU A 46 13.68 6.27 -16.97
C LEU A 46 13.04 7.28 -16.03
N GLY A 47 13.45 8.54 -16.13
CA GLY A 47 12.87 9.60 -15.32
C GLY A 47 13.87 10.60 -14.78
N GLU A 48 13.37 11.58 -14.02
CA GLU A 48 14.23 12.44 -13.21
C GLU A 48 14.84 11.62 -12.07
N LEU A 49 16.16 11.72 -11.89
CA LEU A 49 16.88 11.03 -10.84
C LEU A 49 16.94 11.88 -9.57
N SER A 50 16.46 11.34 -8.47
CA SER A 50 16.57 11.91 -7.14
C SER A 50 17.35 10.98 -6.22
N ILE A 51 18.49 11.44 -5.70
CA ILE A 51 19.37 10.64 -4.82
C ILE A 51 19.32 11.21 -3.41
N VAL A 52 19.05 10.35 -2.43
CA VAL A 52 19.19 10.61 -1.00
C VAL A 52 20.25 9.67 -0.45
N ALA A 53 21.32 10.24 0.08
CA ALA A 53 22.42 9.48 0.64
C ALA A 53 22.53 9.75 2.14
N TYR A 54 22.70 8.68 2.91
CA TYR A 54 22.78 8.73 4.36
C TYR A 54 24.21 8.56 4.82
N VAL A 55 24.62 9.42 5.74
CA VAL A 55 26.00 9.48 6.25
C VAL A 55 26.00 9.56 7.76
N ASP A 56 27.05 9.04 8.39
CA ASP A 56 27.28 9.28 9.80
C ASP A 56 27.75 10.71 10.03
N GLN A 57 27.13 11.40 10.98
CA GLN A 57 27.40 12.81 11.29
C GLN A 57 28.87 13.08 11.62
N GLU A 58 29.58 12.11 12.21
CA GLU A 58 30.99 12.25 12.59
C GLU A 58 31.98 12.01 11.43
N CYS A 59 31.53 11.34 10.36
CA CYS A 59 32.38 10.88 9.28
C CYS A 59 32.27 11.73 8.00
N PHE A 60 31.26 12.61 7.91
CA PHE A 60 31.02 13.43 6.73
C PHE A 60 31.39 14.89 6.98
N LEU A 61 32.12 15.48 6.03
CA LEU A 61 32.62 16.85 6.17
C LEU A 61 31.54 17.85 5.71
N ASP A 62 31.14 18.77 6.59
CA ASP A 62 30.06 19.73 6.31
C ASP A 62 30.27 20.55 5.02
N HIS A 63 31.52 20.87 4.66
CA HIS A 63 31.82 21.64 3.44
C HIS A 63 31.49 20.87 2.15
N LEU A 64 31.32 19.54 2.21
CA LEU A 64 30.90 18.73 1.07
C LEU A 64 29.38 18.76 0.88
N LEU A 65 28.59 19.16 1.89
CA LEU A 65 27.13 19.19 1.79
C LEU A 65 26.63 20.04 0.62
N ASP A 66 27.22 21.23 0.44
CA ASP A 66 26.86 22.14 -0.66
C ASP A 66 27.26 21.57 -2.02
N GLU A 67 28.40 20.87 -2.09
CA GLU A 67 28.86 20.24 -3.33
C GLU A 67 27.91 19.12 -3.77
N TYR A 68 27.56 18.21 -2.86
CA TYR A 68 26.62 17.11 -3.13
C TYR A 68 25.23 17.64 -3.46
N LYS A 69 24.74 18.63 -2.71
CA LYS A 69 23.45 19.28 -2.97
C LYS A 69 23.44 19.94 -4.36
N SER A 70 24.52 20.62 -4.75
CA SER A 70 24.67 21.21 -6.09
C SER A 70 24.72 20.18 -7.22
N ALA A 71 25.10 18.94 -6.90
CA ALA A 71 25.12 17.82 -7.83
C ALA A 71 23.77 17.08 -7.93
N GLY A 72 22.77 17.45 -7.12
CA GLY A 72 21.48 16.77 -7.07
C GLY A 72 21.43 15.59 -6.10
N ILE A 73 22.37 15.49 -5.17
CA ILE A 73 22.42 14.45 -4.13
C ILE A 73 22.09 15.09 -2.78
N THR A 74 21.01 14.64 -2.16
CA THR A 74 20.61 15.11 -0.82
C THR A 74 21.32 14.27 0.23
N ILE A 75 22.08 14.91 1.11
CA ILE A 75 22.72 14.23 2.24
C ILE A 75 21.80 14.30 3.46
N ILE A 76 21.59 13.16 4.12
CA ILE A 76 20.91 13.05 5.40
C ILE A 76 21.90 12.50 6.42
N HIS A 77 22.11 13.24 7.51
CA HIS A 77 22.91 12.75 8.63
C HIS A 77 22.09 11.79 9.48
N HIS A 78 22.68 10.63 9.80
CA HIS A 78 22.11 9.75 10.82
C HIS A 78 22.22 10.40 12.21
N PRO A 79 21.16 10.36 13.02
CA PRO A 79 21.29 10.69 14.44
C PRO A 79 22.20 9.66 15.13
N GLN A 80 23.11 10.13 15.98
CA GLN A 80 24.08 9.31 16.74
C GLN A 80 23.43 8.21 17.60
N GLN A 81 22.16 8.38 17.98
CA GLN A 81 21.39 7.43 18.78
C GLN A 81 20.26 6.83 17.94
N GLY A 82 20.33 5.53 17.67
CA GLY A 82 19.26 4.77 17.03
C GLY A 82 19.78 3.68 16.08
N ASP A 83 18.86 2.85 15.59
CA ASP A 83 19.16 1.94 14.49
C ASP A 83 19.25 2.75 13.19
N LYS A 84 20.47 2.93 12.65
CA LYS A 84 20.72 3.75 11.46
C LYS A 84 19.87 3.33 10.25
N TYR A 85 19.52 2.05 10.17
CA TYR A 85 18.72 1.49 9.08
C TYR A 85 17.23 1.74 9.26
N ALA A 86 16.75 1.89 10.50
CA ALA A 86 15.36 2.19 10.79
C ALA A 86 14.94 3.56 10.22
N SER A 87 15.80 4.57 10.35
CA SER A 87 15.50 5.92 9.83
C SER A 87 15.41 5.93 8.31
N MET A 88 16.37 5.29 7.63
CA MET A 88 16.35 5.13 6.17
C MET A 88 15.07 4.42 5.71
N LEU A 89 14.67 3.35 6.41
CA LEU A 89 13.48 2.60 6.05
C LEU A 89 12.20 3.43 6.17
N VAL A 90 12.05 4.17 7.28
CA VAL A 90 10.91 5.08 7.47
C VAL A 90 10.86 6.13 6.36
N ASP A 91 12.01 6.70 5.97
CA ASP A 91 12.11 7.67 4.88
C ASP A 91 11.75 7.06 3.50
N ILE A 92 12.13 5.81 3.24
CA ILE A 92 11.74 5.08 2.02
C ILE A 92 10.21 4.92 1.95
N ILE A 93 9.58 4.47 3.03
CA ILE A 93 8.13 4.25 3.05
C ILE A 93 7.36 5.58 3.05
N LEU A 94 7.87 6.62 3.72
CA LEU A 94 7.33 7.97 3.65
C LEU A 94 7.32 8.51 2.22
N TRP A 95 8.43 8.38 1.51
CA TRP A 95 8.51 8.77 0.11
C TRP A 95 7.48 8.02 -0.75
N ALA A 96 7.32 6.71 -0.54
CA ALA A 96 6.31 5.93 -1.23
C ALA A 96 4.88 6.39 -0.90
N LEU A 97 4.60 6.80 0.35
CA LEU A 97 3.27 7.32 0.72
C LEU A 97 2.96 8.63 -0.03
N GLU A 98 3.96 9.50 -0.16
CA GLU A 98 3.84 10.78 -0.86
C GLU A 98 3.84 10.65 -2.39
N ASN A 99 4.37 9.55 -2.91
CA ASN A 99 4.51 9.28 -4.34
C ASN A 99 3.84 7.94 -4.66
N PRO A 100 2.49 7.87 -4.69
CA PRO A 100 1.79 6.60 -4.88
C PRO A 100 2.05 6.03 -6.28
N ALA A 101 2.63 4.83 -6.33
CA ALA A 101 2.71 4.03 -7.54
C ALA A 101 1.42 3.24 -7.77
N ASN A 102 1.09 3.00 -9.04
CA ASN A 102 0.00 2.12 -9.43
C ASN A 102 0.40 1.32 -10.68
N TYR A 103 -0.46 0.40 -11.11
CA TYR A 103 -0.21 -0.44 -12.27
C TYR A 103 0.16 0.35 -13.53
N PHE A 104 -0.44 1.53 -13.74
CA PHE A 104 -0.27 2.36 -14.93
C PHE A 104 0.95 3.28 -14.84
N GLU A 105 1.26 3.72 -13.63
CA GLU A 105 2.37 4.63 -13.32
C GLU A 105 3.25 4.00 -12.22
N PRO A 106 3.99 2.93 -12.55
CA PRO A 106 4.95 2.36 -11.61
C PRO A 106 6.09 3.35 -11.37
N LEU A 107 6.61 3.37 -10.14
CA LEU A 107 7.73 4.24 -9.76
C LEU A 107 8.99 3.44 -9.49
N ASN A 108 10.13 4.01 -9.84
CA ASN A 108 11.41 3.33 -9.72
C ASN A 108 12.09 3.67 -8.40
N LEU A 109 12.48 2.63 -7.66
CA LEU A 109 13.14 2.73 -6.36
C LEU A 109 14.42 1.90 -6.39
N MET A 110 15.56 2.52 -6.08
CA MET A 110 16.81 1.81 -5.82
C MET A 110 17.21 1.99 -4.36
N VAL A 111 17.59 0.90 -3.70
CA VAL A 111 18.13 0.94 -2.32
C VAL A 111 19.52 0.34 -2.32
N ILE A 112 20.52 1.12 -1.87
CA ILE A 112 21.92 0.72 -1.78
C ILE A 112 22.27 0.61 -0.30
N SER A 113 22.37 -0.61 0.24
CA SER A 113 22.70 -0.82 1.66
C SER A 113 23.24 -2.23 1.91
N GLY A 114 24.16 -2.33 2.88
CA GLY A 114 24.73 -3.59 3.37
C GLY A 114 23.86 -4.30 4.41
N ASN A 115 22.79 -3.68 4.89
CA ASN A 115 21.91 -4.25 5.91
C ASN A 115 20.63 -4.88 5.39
N ILE A 116 20.48 -4.92 4.07
CA ILE A 116 19.43 -5.71 3.44
C ILE A 116 19.74 -7.19 3.73
N LYS A 117 19.01 -7.78 4.67
CA LYS A 117 19.18 -9.16 5.14
C LYS A 117 17.85 -9.89 5.13
N GLU A 118 17.91 -11.20 4.95
CA GLU A 118 16.73 -12.07 5.00
C GLU A 118 15.99 -11.94 6.35
N GLU A 119 14.69 -12.17 6.31
CA GLU A 119 13.77 -12.17 7.46
C GLU A 119 13.61 -10.83 8.22
N THR A 120 14.32 -9.77 7.82
CA THR A 120 14.20 -8.44 8.42
C THR A 120 12.95 -7.70 7.98
N ASP A 121 12.44 -6.80 8.85
CA ASP A 121 11.35 -5.88 8.49
C ASP A 121 11.74 -4.94 7.34
N PHE A 122 13.05 -4.65 7.20
CA PHE A 122 13.60 -3.86 6.11
C PHE A 122 13.32 -4.51 4.76
N LEU A 123 13.69 -5.78 4.58
CA LEU A 123 13.42 -6.51 3.35
C LEU A 123 11.91 -6.67 3.11
N LYS A 124 11.15 -7.07 4.14
CA LYS A 124 9.70 -7.27 4.04
C LYS A 124 8.95 -6.01 3.59
N ALA A 125 9.37 -4.84 4.07
CA ALA A 125 8.78 -3.57 3.67
C ALA A 125 9.12 -3.22 2.20
N LEU A 126 10.35 -3.51 1.74
CA LEU A 126 10.71 -3.33 0.33
C LEU A 126 9.96 -4.30 -0.61
N GLU A 127 9.76 -5.54 -0.19
CA GLU A 127 8.92 -6.50 -0.91
C GLU A 127 7.46 -6.03 -0.96
N ALA A 128 6.96 -5.47 0.14
CA ALA A 128 5.63 -4.87 0.19
C ALA A 128 5.48 -3.68 -0.77
N LEU A 129 6.53 -2.89 -1.02
CA LEU A 129 6.55 -1.89 -2.08
C LEU A 129 6.61 -2.54 -3.48
N GLY A 130 7.42 -3.58 -3.68
CA GLY A 130 7.44 -4.33 -4.94
C GLY A 130 6.06 -4.86 -5.35
N HIS A 131 5.24 -5.24 -4.36
CA HIS A 131 3.85 -5.65 -4.56
C HIS A 131 2.86 -4.49 -4.79
N ARG A 132 3.28 -3.24 -4.64
CA ARG A 132 2.50 -2.01 -4.88
C ARG A 132 3.01 -1.25 -6.09
N TYR A 133 3.47 -1.98 -7.10
CA TYR A 133 3.92 -1.42 -8.38
C TYR A 133 5.15 -0.51 -8.30
N TYR A 134 5.92 -0.60 -7.20
CA TYR A 134 7.25 -0.01 -7.17
C TYR A 134 8.24 -0.95 -7.83
N ASN A 135 9.03 -0.40 -8.74
CA ASN A 135 10.12 -1.08 -9.38
C ASN A 135 11.35 -1.04 -8.46
N VAL A 136 11.44 -2.00 -7.54
CA VAL A 136 12.49 -2.02 -6.49
C VAL A 136 13.75 -2.77 -6.96
N LEU A 137 14.87 -2.05 -7.02
CA LEU A 137 16.21 -2.58 -7.27
C LEU A 137 17.06 -2.47 -6.00
N LEU A 138 17.67 -3.58 -5.58
CA LEU A 138 18.50 -3.63 -4.38
C LEU A 138 19.97 -3.74 -4.77
N ALA A 139 20.79 -2.77 -4.38
CA ALA A 139 22.25 -2.90 -4.44
C ALA A 139 22.78 -3.33 -3.07
N MET A 140 23.49 -4.44 -3.02
CA MET A 140 23.93 -5.06 -1.77
C MET A 140 25.22 -5.89 -1.93
N PRO A 141 25.94 -6.22 -0.85
CA PRO A 141 27.19 -6.99 -0.93
C PRO A 141 26.99 -8.40 -1.48
N GLN A 142 25.92 -9.08 -1.06
CA GLN A 142 25.59 -10.45 -1.46
C GLN A 142 24.12 -10.53 -1.87
N PRO A 143 23.77 -11.19 -2.98
CA PRO A 143 22.38 -11.33 -3.39
C PRO A 143 21.60 -12.21 -2.41
N LEU A 144 20.31 -11.93 -2.26
CA LEU A 144 19.38 -12.73 -1.45
C LEU A 144 18.88 -13.94 -2.26
N SER A 145 18.75 -15.08 -1.61
CA SER A 145 18.25 -16.30 -2.27
C SER A 145 16.74 -16.45 -2.16
N SER A 146 16.13 -15.90 -1.10
CA SER A 146 14.69 -15.99 -0.83
C SER A 146 13.83 -14.89 -1.47
N SER A 147 14.40 -13.71 -1.77
CA SER A 147 13.63 -12.58 -2.29
C SER A 147 13.45 -12.65 -3.80
N LYS A 148 12.26 -12.25 -4.27
CA LYS A 148 11.97 -12.09 -5.71
C LYS A 148 12.38 -10.72 -6.25
N LEU A 149 12.86 -9.82 -5.40
CA LEU A 149 13.31 -8.50 -5.81
C LEU A 149 14.61 -8.60 -6.62
N HIS A 150 14.77 -7.68 -7.58
CA HIS A 150 15.99 -7.62 -8.38
C HIS A 150 17.15 -7.10 -7.53
N THR A 151 18.29 -7.78 -7.62
CA THR A 151 19.50 -7.42 -6.87
C THR A 151 20.67 -7.13 -7.82
N VAL A 152 21.57 -6.25 -7.38
CA VAL A 152 22.87 -5.97 -7.99
C VAL A 152 23.94 -6.01 -6.91
N SER A 153 25.08 -6.64 -7.20
CA SER A 153 26.19 -6.67 -6.25
C SER A 153 26.88 -5.31 -6.16
N PHE A 154 27.45 -5.00 -4.99
CA PHE A 154 28.29 -3.81 -4.81
C PHE A 154 29.46 -3.76 -5.81
N ASP A 155 30.14 -4.88 -6.06
CA ASP A 155 31.24 -4.93 -7.02
C ASP A 155 30.77 -4.62 -8.45
N GLY A 156 29.61 -5.16 -8.83
CA GLY A 156 29.00 -4.90 -10.14
C GLY A 156 28.62 -3.43 -10.30
N LEU A 157 28.01 -2.84 -9.26
CA LEU A 157 27.64 -1.42 -9.26
C LEU A 157 28.88 -0.51 -9.28
N SER A 158 29.89 -0.81 -8.46
CA SER A 158 31.15 -0.06 -8.38
C SER A 158 31.89 -0.03 -9.71
N THR A 159 32.05 -1.21 -10.34
CA THR A 159 32.68 -1.32 -11.66
C THR A 159 31.94 -0.50 -12.71
N SER A 160 30.60 -0.50 -12.65
CA SER A 160 29.75 0.27 -13.56
C SER A 160 29.89 1.79 -13.36
N LEU A 161 29.99 2.22 -12.10
CA LEU A 161 30.19 3.63 -11.71
C LEU A 161 31.58 4.16 -12.12
N ASP A 162 32.61 3.30 -12.12
CA ASP A 162 33.97 3.68 -12.50
C ASP A 162 34.19 3.75 -14.02
N GLN A 163 33.78 2.70 -14.74
CA GLN A 163 34.16 2.49 -16.14
C GLN A 163 33.09 2.88 -17.16
N ARG A 164 31.92 3.41 -16.71
CA ARG A 164 30.71 3.61 -17.54
C ARG A 164 30.26 2.33 -18.27
N VAL A 165 30.62 1.16 -17.74
CA VAL A 165 30.18 -0.14 -18.26
C VAL A 165 28.77 -0.39 -17.74
N THR A 166 27.87 -0.87 -18.61
CA THR A 166 26.50 -1.21 -18.22
C THR A 166 26.49 -2.52 -17.44
N LEU A 167 25.62 -2.62 -16.43
CA LEU A 167 25.37 -3.86 -15.71
C LEU A 167 24.89 -4.96 -16.70
N GLN A 168 25.80 -5.84 -17.10
CA GLN A 168 25.49 -6.96 -18.00
C GLN A 168 24.49 -7.91 -17.33
N GLY A 169 23.43 -8.29 -18.05
CA GLY A 169 22.41 -9.24 -17.56
C GLY A 169 21.19 -8.62 -16.88
N LEU A 170 21.22 -7.33 -16.51
CA LEU A 170 20.05 -6.60 -15.96
C LEU A 170 19.17 -5.92 -17.03
N ASN A 171 19.32 -6.31 -18.31
CA ASN A 171 18.45 -5.89 -19.43
C ASN A 171 17.03 -6.50 -19.32
N HIS A 172 16.44 -6.49 -18.13
CA HIS A 172 15.03 -6.74 -17.99
C HIS A 172 14.29 -5.50 -18.48
N LYS A 173 13.37 -5.70 -19.44
CA LYS A 173 12.30 -4.74 -19.69
C LYS A 173 11.46 -4.69 -18.42
N TRP A 174 11.84 -3.85 -17.47
CA TRP A 174 10.96 -3.47 -16.36
C TRP A 174 9.64 -3.07 -17.00
N ASN A 175 8.59 -3.82 -16.67
CA ASN A 175 7.34 -3.86 -17.41
C ASN A 175 6.67 -2.48 -17.37
N ARG A 176 7.02 -1.61 -18.32
CA ARG A 176 6.16 -0.49 -18.70
C ARG A 176 4.99 -1.12 -19.44
N LYS A 177 4.01 -1.62 -18.68
CA LYS A 177 2.76 -2.13 -19.23
C LYS A 177 2.12 -0.99 -20.00
N SER A 178 1.82 -1.22 -21.27
CA SER A 178 1.47 -0.13 -22.19
C SER A 178 0.19 0.56 -21.69
N ARG A 179 0.17 1.89 -21.75
CA ARG A 179 -1.02 2.70 -21.40
C ARG A 179 -2.19 2.45 -22.36
N GLU A 180 -1.90 1.87 -23.53
CA GLU A 180 -2.83 1.62 -24.65
C GLU A 180 -3.66 0.32 -24.49
N GLU A 181 -3.39 -0.48 -23.45
CA GLU A 181 -4.10 -1.74 -23.18
C GLU A 181 -5.42 -1.58 -22.39
N ASN A 182 -5.73 -0.45 -21.73
CA ASN A 182 -6.64 -0.51 -20.57
C ASN A 182 -7.70 0.60 -20.48
N VAL A 183 -8.57 0.72 -21.50
CA VAL A 183 -9.78 1.54 -21.38
C VAL A 183 -10.68 0.92 -20.29
N GLY A 184 -10.93 1.63 -19.18
CA GLY A 184 -12.01 1.28 -18.24
C GLY A 184 -11.63 0.78 -16.84
N PHE A 185 -10.37 0.42 -16.56
CA PHE A 185 -9.90 0.10 -15.20
C PHE A 185 -9.64 1.37 -14.37
N SER A 186 -10.11 1.40 -13.12
CA SER A 186 -9.91 2.53 -12.21
C SER A 186 -8.47 2.55 -11.65
N TYR A 187 -8.06 3.70 -11.09
CA TYR A 187 -6.86 3.82 -10.25
C TYR A 187 -7.11 3.35 -8.80
N GLY A 188 -8.16 2.54 -8.59
CA GLY A 188 -8.76 2.21 -7.29
C GLY A 188 -10.24 2.59 -7.22
N LEU A 189 -11.06 1.73 -6.61
CA LEU A 189 -12.51 1.93 -6.50
C LEU A 189 -12.83 3.21 -5.74
N ALA A 190 -13.59 4.12 -6.34
CA ALA A 190 -14.06 5.30 -5.62
C ALA A 190 -15.08 4.91 -4.52
N SER A 191 -14.97 5.54 -3.35
CA SER A 191 -15.98 5.41 -2.29
C SER A 191 -17.33 5.96 -2.74
N LEU A 192 -18.42 5.21 -2.54
CA LEU A 192 -19.78 5.59 -2.94
C LEU A 192 -20.38 6.69 -2.07
N TYR A 193 -20.05 6.70 -0.78
CA TYR A 193 -20.60 7.65 0.17
C TYR A 193 -19.47 8.42 0.85
N PRO A 194 -19.65 9.74 1.09
CA PRO A 194 -18.76 10.49 1.97
C PRO A 194 -18.80 9.83 3.35
N GLN A 195 -17.70 9.23 3.79
CA GLN A 195 -17.63 8.73 5.16
C GLN A 195 -17.30 9.87 6.10
N TYR A 196 -18.10 10.02 7.15
CA TYR A 196 -17.80 10.97 8.21
C TYR A 196 -16.77 10.36 9.15
N PHE A 197 -15.76 11.15 9.56
CA PHE A 197 -14.80 10.73 10.60
C PHE A 197 -15.47 10.24 11.88
N ARG A 198 -16.70 10.67 12.16
CA ARG A 198 -17.49 10.16 13.30
C ARG A 198 -17.78 8.66 13.20
N GLY A 199 -18.22 8.19 12.03
CA GLY A 199 -18.58 6.78 11.81
C GLY A 199 -17.41 5.90 11.39
N ALA A 200 -16.31 6.50 10.93
CA ALA A 200 -15.14 5.78 10.47
C ALA A 200 -14.41 5.04 11.62
N GLU A 201 -13.80 3.90 11.28
CA GLU A 201 -12.96 3.12 12.19
C GLU A 201 -11.81 3.98 12.74
N VAL A 202 -11.53 3.81 14.03
CA VAL A 202 -10.38 4.41 14.71
C VAL A 202 -9.32 3.34 14.91
N THR A 203 -8.18 3.47 14.24
CA THR A 203 -7.04 2.57 14.42
C THR A 203 -6.04 3.15 15.43
N VAL A 204 -5.79 2.44 16.52
CA VAL A 204 -4.92 2.85 17.62
C VAL A 204 -3.64 2.03 17.58
N PHE A 205 -2.51 2.67 17.28
CA PHE A 205 -1.18 2.07 17.34
C PHE A 205 -0.58 2.35 18.71
N TRP A 206 -0.37 1.33 19.52
CA TRP A 206 -0.09 1.53 20.94
C TRP A 206 1.12 0.75 21.45
N ASP A 207 2.13 1.49 21.90
CA ASP A 207 3.19 0.97 22.76
C ASP A 207 2.60 0.69 24.15
N VAL A 208 2.30 -0.59 24.43
CA VAL A 208 1.59 -0.99 25.65
C VAL A 208 2.41 -0.81 26.93
N GLN A 209 3.71 -0.54 26.79
CA GLN A 209 4.60 -0.30 27.91
C GLN A 209 4.75 1.18 28.23
N ASP A 210 4.21 2.06 27.38
CA ASP A 210 4.15 3.48 27.67
C ASP A 210 3.09 3.78 28.73
N ARG A 211 3.32 4.84 29.53
CA ARG A 211 2.59 5.12 30.79
C ARG A 211 1.13 5.59 30.61
N VAL A 212 0.46 5.21 29.54
CA VAL A 212 -0.97 5.48 29.36
C VAL A 212 -1.79 4.45 30.13
N THR A 213 -2.21 4.85 31.33
CA THR A 213 -3.01 4.04 32.24
C THR A 213 -4.44 3.84 31.71
N SER A 214 -4.75 2.61 31.33
CA SER A 214 -6.09 2.03 31.12
C SER A 214 -6.78 2.23 29.75
N VAL A 215 -6.37 1.40 28.79
CA VAL A 215 -7.09 0.99 27.56
C VAL A 215 -8.62 0.83 27.70
N PRO A 216 -9.19 0.31 28.82
CA PRO A 216 -10.64 0.19 28.97
C PRO A 216 -11.37 1.53 28.86
N LYS A 217 -10.66 2.67 28.98
CA LYS A 217 -11.20 4.01 28.85
C LYS A 217 -11.11 4.59 27.43
N ILE A 218 -10.32 4.01 26.52
CA ILE A 218 -10.14 4.55 25.16
C ILE A 218 -11.46 4.54 24.40
N GLY A 219 -12.15 3.39 24.35
CA GLY A 219 -13.44 3.26 23.67
C GLY A 219 -14.50 4.26 24.18
N PRO A 220 -14.81 4.29 25.49
CA PRO A 220 -15.74 5.26 26.06
C PRO A 220 -15.33 6.72 25.84
N ALA A 221 -14.03 7.04 25.94
CA ALA A 221 -13.54 8.39 25.71
C ALA A 221 -13.75 8.84 24.25
N LEU A 222 -13.44 7.98 23.29
CA LEU A 222 -13.66 8.23 21.86
C LEU A 222 -15.14 8.45 21.55
N ARG A 223 -16.04 7.60 22.08
CA ARG A 223 -17.50 7.78 21.94
C ARG A 223 -17.97 9.10 22.55
N GLY A 224 -17.45 9.47 23.72
CA GLY A 224 -17.75 10.76 24.37
C GLY A 224 -17.37 11.99 23.54
N LEU A 225 -16.51 11.83 22.53
CA LEU A 225 -16.04 12.88 21.62
C LEU A 225 -16.71 12.84 20.24
N GLY A 226 -17.66 11.92 20.05
CA GLY A 226 -18.41 11.74 18.81
C GLY A 226 -17.74 10.82 17.79
N TYR A 227 -16.76 10.00 18.19
CA TYR A 227 -16.31 8.88 17.36
C TYR A 227 -17.15 7.64 17.68
N ASP A 228 -18.11 7.36 16.80
CA ASP A 228 -19.10 6.30 16.92
C ASP A 228 -18.67 4.99 16.24
N GLY A 229 -17.64 5.06 15.38
CA GLY A 229 -17.06 3.93 14.66
C GLY A 229 -16.40 2.86 15.54
N ALA A 230 -16.03 1.74 14.91
CA ALA A 230 -15.28 0.67 15.56
C ALA A 230 -13.89 1.19 15.98
N VAL A 231 -13.33 0.62 17.05
CA VAL A 231 -11.99 0.96 17.55
C VAL A 231 -11.11 -0.28 17.44
N LEU A 232 -10.10 -0.21 16.58
CA LEU A 232 -9.11 -1.27 16.41
C LEU A 232 -7.83 -0.92 17.16
N ILE A 233 -7.44 -1.72 18.15
CA ILE A 233 -6.20 -1.53 18.90
C ILE A 233 -5.14 -2.48 18.38
N ARG A 234 -3.98 -1.93 18.00
CA ARG A 234 -2.77 -2.65 17.63
C ARG A 234 -1.72 -2.49 18.75
N PRO A 235 -1.54 -3.51 19.61
CA PRO A 235 -0.61 -3.43 20.73
C PRO A 235 0.81 -3.88 20.32
N TYR A 236 1.82 -3.12 20.76
CA TYR A 236 3.24 -3.36 20.50
C TYR A 236 4.02 -3.47 21.81
N VAL A 237 4.93 -4.44 21.88
CA VAL A 237 5.72 -4.74 23.08
C VAL A 237 7.17 -5.08 22.75
N ASP A 238 8.11 -4.70 23.61
CA ASP A 238 9.51 -5.12 23.50
C ASP A 238 9.77 -6.53 24.08
N GLY A 239 10.55 -7.31 23.35
CA GLY A 239 11.03 -8.64 23.69
C GLY A 239 10.01 -9.56 24.38
N ASP A 240 10.42 -10.07 25.53
CA ASP A 240 9.69 -11.07 26.32
C ASP A 240 8.65 -10.47 27.28
N HIS A 241 8.41 -9.15 27.21
CA HIS A 241 7.51 -8.52 28.14
C HIS A 241 6.10 -9.14 28.04
N GLN A 242 5.58 -9.56 29.19
CA GLN A 242 4.30 -10.22 29.28
C GLN A 242 3.20 -9.18 29.41
N TRP A 243 2.49 -8.95 28.32
CA TRP A 243 1.28 -8.15 28.31
C TRP A 243 0.07 -9.07 28.13
N LYS A 244 -0.94 -8.89 28.98
CA LYS A 244 -2.22 -9.60 28.89
C LYS A 244 -3.37 -8.60 28.98
N TRP A 245 -4.27 -8.71 28.02
CA TRP A 245 -5.51 -7.95 27.98
C TRP A 245 -6.65 -8.73 28.64
N ASN A 246 -7.40 -8.08 29.52
CA ASN A 246 -8.64 -8.64 30.05
C ASN A 246 -9.83 -8.09 29.27
N ALA A 247 -10.33 -8.88 28.32
CA ALA A 247 -11.44 -8.52 27.43
C ALA A 247 -12.78 -8.31 28.17
N LYS A 248 -12.88 -8.67 29.46
CA LYS A 248 -14.14 -8.59 30.24
C LYS A 248 -14.75 -7.18 30.33
N ASN A 249 -13.96 -6.13 30.07
CA ASN A 249 -14.40 -4.72 30.10
C ASN A 249 -14.33 -4.05 28.72
N ALA A 250 -14.20 -4.80 27.63
CA ALA A 250 -14.16 -4.22 26.28
C ALA A 250 -15.54 -3.65 25.91
N CYS A 251 -15.58 -2.44 25.38
CA CYS A 251 -16.80 -1.86 24.83
C CYS A 251 -17.21 -2.58 23.54
N LEU A 252 -18.51 -2.58 23.21
CA LEU A 252 -18.99 -3.05 21.91
C LEU A 252 -18.22 -2.32 20.79
N GLY A 253 -17.78 -3.04 19.75
CA GLY A 253 -17.00 -2.47 18.64
C GLY A 253 -15.52 -2.17 18.95
N LEU A 254 -15.00 -2.62 20.10
CA LEU A 254 -13.56 -2.60 20.39
C LEU A 254 -12.92 -3.92 19.94
N HIS A 255 -12.02 -3.83 18.96
CA HIS A 255 -11.25 -4.96 18.42
C HIS A 255 -9.80 -4.85 18.85
N LEU A 256 -9.17 -5.98 19.16
CA LEU A 256 -7.76 -6.06 19.54
C LEU A 256 -7.03 -6.97 18.56
N ASP A 257 -6.04 -6.41 17.87
CA ASP A 257 -5.14 -7.16 17.01
C ASP A 257 -4.19 -8.04 17.84
N PRO A 258 -3.67 -9.12 17.24
CA PRO A 258 -2.62 -9.93 17.87
C PRO A 258 -1.44 -9.07 18.35
N LEU A 259 -0.91 -9.41 19.53
CA LEU A 259 0.22 -8.70 20.12
C LEU A 259 1.45 -8.77 19.23
N THR A 260 1.93 -7.60 18.78
CA THR A 260 3.15 -7.49 17.98
C THR A 260 4.36 -7.38 18.89
N ARG A 261 5.24 -8.38 18.84
CA ARG A 261 6.49 -8.43 19.61
C ARG A 261 7.66 -7.96 18.76
N VAL A 262 8.48 -7.08 19.31
CA VAL A 262 9.64 -6.52 18.61
C VAL A 262 10.88 -6.65 19.48
N LEU A 263 12.05 -6.91 18.86
CA LEU A 263 13.28 -7.25 19.58
C LEU A 263 13.79 -6.16 20.53
N THR A 264 13.68 -4.89 20.11
CA THR A 264 14.17 -3.73 20.87
C THR A 264 13.13 -2.61 20.89
N LYS A 265 13.34 -1.61 21.76
CA LYS A 265 12.47 -0.44 21.86
C LYS A 265 12.51 0.43 20.59
N GLU A 266 13.69 0.63 20.02
CA GLU A 266 13.88 1.41 18.79
C GLU A 266 13.24 0.70 17.60
N ALA A 267 13.41 -0.63 17.52
CA ALA A 267 12.72 -1.44 16.53
C ALA A 267 11.20 -1.41 16.73
N LYS A 268 10.70 -1.31 17.96
CA LYS A 268 9.26 -1.19 18.27
C LYS A 268 8.65 0.09 17.69
N VAL A 269 9.26 1.26 17.94
CA VAL A 269 8.78 2.54 17.38
C VAL A 269 8.82 2.48 15.85
N THR A 270 9.93 2.03 15.28
CA THR A 270 10.07 1.86 13.82
C THR A 270 8.96 0.97 13.27
N ARG A 271 8.70 -0.18 13.90
CA ARG A 271 7.65 -1.11 13.50
C ARG A 271 6.26 -0.47 13.56
N MET A 272 5.97 0.28 14.62
CA MET A 272 4.71 1.02 14.73
C MET A 272 4.53 2.05 13.60
N LEU A 273 5.59 2.79 13.26
CA LEU A 273 5.55 3.77 12.18
C LEU A 273 5.36 3.10 10.81
N LEU A 274 6.02 1.96 10.56
CA LEU A 274 5.80 1.19 9.33
C LEU A 274 4.36 0.68 9.24
N ASP A 275 3.81 0.12 10.32
CA ASP A 275 2.41 -0.32 10.38
C ASP A 275 1.45 0.84 10.10
N LEU A 276 1.71 2.04 10.64
CA LEU A 276 0.91 3.25 10.38
C LEU A 276 1.00 3.70 8.92
N LEU A 277 2.20 3.74 8.33
CA LEU A 277 2.40 4.16 6.94
C LEU A 277 1.74 3.19 5.96
N PHE A 278 1.93 1.88 6.14
CA PHE A 278 1.27 0.90 5.29
C PHE A 278 -0.24 0.86 5.53
N TRP A 279 -0.71 1.08 6.76
CA TRP A 279 -2.14 1.27 7.02
C TRP A 279 -2.69 2.47 6.23
N ALA A 280 -1.98 3.60 6.20
CA ALA A 280 -2.39 4.76 5.41
C ALA A 280 -2.44 4.43 3.91
N MET A 281 -1.41 3.79 3.36
CA MET A 281 -1.41 3.34 1.95
C MET A 281 -2.57 2.39 1.61
N ASN A 282 -3.01 1.57 2.58
CA ASN A 282 -4.09 0.61 2.36
C ASN A 282 -5.49 1.23 2.48
N ASN A 283 -5.62 2.42 3.06
CA ASN A 283 -6.88 3.15 3.21
C ASN A 283 -6.89 4.45 2.38
N ASP A 284 -5.99 4.57 1.39
CA ASP A 284 -5.84 5.73 0.51
C ASP A 284 -7.11 5.92 -0.34
N ASP A 285 -8.04 6.77 0.15
CA ASP A 285 -9.33 7.20 -0.44
C ASP A 285 -10.49 7.17 0.57
N ILE A 286 -10.29 6.57 1.74
CA ILE A 286 -11.31 6.45 2.81
C ILE A 286 -10.96 7.38 3.97
N PRO A 287 -11.87 8.28 4.39
CA PRO A 287 -11.74 9.00 5.65
C PRO A 287 -11.57 8.01 6.80
N ALA A 288 -10.38 8.00 7.42
CA ALA A 288 -10.09 7.13 8.55
C ALA A 288 -9.40 7.89 9.67
N ASN A 289 -9.65 7.44 10.90
CA ASN A 289 -9.06 8.02 12.09
C ASN A 289 -7.93 7.15 12.60
N PHE A 290 -6.88 7.77 13.11
CA PHE A 290 -5.84 7.05 13.81
C PHE A 290 -5.38 7.75 15.07
N MET A 291 -4.80 6.97 15.98
CA MET A 291 -4.18 7.43 17.21
C MET A 291 -2.84 6.72 17.36
N LEU A 292 -1.78 7.49 17.61
CA LEU A 292 -0.45 6.95 17.90
C LEU A 292 -0.15 7.18 19.39
N ILE A 293 -0.07 6.10 20.15
CA ILE A 293 0.26 6.13 21.58
C ILE A 293 1.67 5.56 21.74
N SER A 294 2.65 6.45 21.75
CA SER A 294 4.06 6.13 21.96
C SER A 294 4.78 7.36 22.52
N LYS A 295 6.00 7.15 23.04
CA LYS A 295 6.85 8.27 23.47
C LYS A 295 7.15 9.19 22.29
N PRO A 296 7.31 10.51 22.52
CA PRO A 296 7.70 11.43 21.47
C PRO A 296 9.00 11.00 20.78
N ASP A 297 8.96 10.93 19.46
CA ASP A 297 10.10 10.65 18.58
C ASP A 297 10.02 11.57 17.35
N ILE A 298 11.15 12.02 16.83
CA ILE A 298 11.18 12.97 15.71
C ILE A 298 10.54 12.39 14.43
N ASN A 299 10.61 11.06 14.25
CA ASN A 299 9.98 10.38 13.12
C ASN A 299 8.46 10.28 13.31
N CYS A 300 7.96 10.19 14.55
CA CYS A 300 6.51 10.22 14.81
C CYS A 300 5.87 11.49 14.25
N ASP A 301 6.46 12.66 14.53
CA ASP A 301 5.91 13.94 14.05
C ASP A 301 5.94 14.06 12.52
N ARG A 302 7.00 13.56 11.88
CA ARG A 302 7.12 13.53 10.40
C ARG A 302 6.07 12.61 9.79
N VAL A 303 5.93 11.40 10.32
CA VAL A 303 4.95 10.41 9.85
C VAL A 303 3.53 10.89 10.07
N ILE A 304 3.20 11.42 11.25
CA ILE A 304 1.88 11.99 11.53
C ILE A 304 1.53 13.08 10.52
N LYS A 305 2.45 14.01 10.25
CA LYS A 305 2.21 15.10 9.28
C LYS A 305 1.98 14.57 7.86
N ALA A 306 2.76 13.57 7.43
CA ALA A 306 2.60 12.96 6.11
C ALA A 306 1.24 12.25 5.98
N VAL A 307 0.84 11.51 7.01
CA VAL A 307 -0.45 10.81 7.07
C VAL A 307 -1.62 11.82 7.15
N GLU A 308 -1.51 12.90 7.93
CA GLU A 308 -2.49 14.01 7.96
C GLU A 308 -2.59 14.70 6.59
N HIS A 309 -1.48 14.89 5.87
CA HIS A 309 -1.47 15.45 4.51
C HIS A 309 -2.18 14.54 3.49
N ARG A 310 -2.24 13.23 3.73
CA ARG A 310 -3.05 12.28 2.95
C ARG A 310 -4.55 12.30 3.32
N GLY A 311 -4.96 13.16 4.25
CA GLY A 311 -6.37 13.33 4.63
C GLY A 311 -6.84 12.43 5.77
N PHE A 312 -5.95 11.71 6.44
CA PHE A 312 -6.30 10.92 7.63
C PHE A 312 -6.34 11.79 8.89
N PHE A 313 -7.29 11.54 9.78
CA PHE A 313 -7.45 12.36 10.99
C PHE A 313 -6.70 11.75 12.17
N HIS A 314 -5.66 12.46 12.62
CA HIS A 314 -4.96 12.13 13.84
C HIS A 314 -5.75 12.61 15.09
N ILE A 315 -6.25 11.65 15.85
CA ILE A 315 -6.82 11.89 17.18
C ILE A 315 -5.66 12.03 18.18
N ARG A 316 -5.22 13.27 18.44
CA ARG A 316 -4.12 13.55 19.37
C ARG A 316 -4.47 13.12 20.81
N GLY A 317 -3.63 12.32 21.46
CA GLY A 317 -3.58 12.08 22.92
C GLY A 317 -2.60 10.92 23.27
N CYS A 318 -1.83 10.87 24.36
CA CYS A 318 -1.57 11.73 25.50
C CYS A 318 -0.06 11.64 25.81
N SER A 319 0.63 12.76 26.04
CA SER A 319 1.93 12.79 26.74
C SER A 319 1.67 13.43 28.10
N ASP A 320 1.75 12.58 29.12
CA ASP A 320 2.12 12.87 30.51
C ASP A 320 1.09 13.32 31.57
N GLU A 321 -0.14 13.74 31.31
CA GLU A 321 -1.08 14.04 32.40
C GLU A 321 -2.53 13.60 32.15
N VAL A 322 -3.23 13.30 33.24
CA VAL A 322 -4.51 12.57 33.40
C VAL A 322 -5.75 13.22 32.71
N SER A 323 -5.55 14.10 31.74
CA SER A 323 -6.63 14.65 30.92
C SER A 323 -6.43 14.27 29.46
N LEU A 324 -7.26 13.34 28.96
CA LEU A 324 -7.39 13.02 27.55
C LEU A 324 -7.88 14.28 26.79
N HIS A 325 -6.97 15.18 26.40
CA HIS A 325 -7.27 16.29 25.50
C HIS A 325 -7.33 15.80 24.05
N LEU A 326 -8.23 14.86 23.81
CA LEU A 326 -8.53 14.31 22.50
C LEU A 326 -9.29 15.35 21.67
N LYS A 327 -8.96 15.46 20.38
CA LYS A 327 -9.69 16.33 19.46
C LYS A 327 -11.09 15.76 19.20
N SER A 328 -12.11 16.59 19.27
CA SER A 328 -13.46 16.23 18.84
C SER A 328 -13.48 15.86 17.36
N ALA A 329 -14.36 14.93 16.97
CA ALA A 329 -14.50 14.57 15.57
C ALA A 329 -14.89 15.81 14.73
N PRO A 330 -14.24 16.05 13.57
CA PRO A 330 -14.56 17.17 12.70
C PRO A 330 -16.03 17.11 12.24
N TYR A 331 -16.63 18.29 12.02
CA TYR A 331 -18.04 18.44 11.61
C TYR A 331 -18.11 18.76 10.10
N GLY A 332 -18.81 17.95 9.32
CA GLY A 332 -19.06 18.16 7.88
C GLY A 332 -18.72 16.96 6.98
N GLU A 333 -19.32 16.94 5.78
CA GLU A 333 -18.91 16.07 4.66
C GLU A 333 -17.58 16.58 4.11
N MET A 334 -16.67 15.67 3.76
CA MET A 334 -15.34 16.07 3.30
C MET A 334 -15.03 15.57 1.88
N GLN A 335 -14.36 16.45 1.15
CA GLN A 335 -13.88 16.21 -0.21
C GLN A 335 -12.89 15.05 -0.20
N ILE A 336 -13.19 14.04 -1.01
CA ILE A 336 -12.31 12.90 -1.33
C ILE A 336 -10.93 13.45 -1.71
N ASN A 337 -9.89 12.79 -1.21
CA ASN A 337 -8.49 13.17 -1.37
C ASN A 337 -8.17 13.57 -2.83
N GLN A 338 -8.01 14.87 -3.09
CA GLN A 338 -7.71 15.40 -4.44
C GLN A 338 -6.28 15.07 -4.90
N SER A 339 -5.41 14.59 -3.99
CA SER A 339 -3.97 14.39 -4.25
C SER A 339 -3.67 13.18 -5.13
N ILE A 340 -4.61 12.24 -5.26
CA ILE A 340 -4.53 11.21 -6.28
C ILE A 340 -5.36 11.73 -7.44
N LYS A 341 -4.73 11.93 -8.60
CA LYS A 341 -5.44 12.00 -9.89
C LYS A 341 -6.12 10.65 -10.11
N LEU A 342 -7.20 10.37 -9.39
CA LEU A 342 -8.09 9.25 -9.66
C LEU A 342 -8.81 9.60 -10.96
N GLN A 343 -8.13 9.41 -12.09
CA GLN A 343 -8.76 9.32 -13.40
C GLN A 343 -9.45 7.95 -13.56
N GLY A 344 -10.07 7.44 -12.48
CA GLY A 344 -11.07 6.39 -12.58
C GLY A 344 -12.37 6.99 -13.12
N ARG A 345 -13.28 6.15 -13.63
CA ARG A 345 -14.60 6.60 -14.07
C ARG A 345 -15.22 7.39 -12.91
N LYS A 346 -15.55 8.66 -13.16
CA LYS A 346 -16.23 9.52 -12.18
C LYS A 346 -17.53 8.82 -11.79
N PHE A 347 -17.76 8.67 -10.49
CA PHE A 347 -19.09 8.42 -9.97
C PHE A 347 -20.02 9.52 -10.49
N LEU A 348 -21.16 9.13 -11.07
CA LEU A 348 -22.17 10.10 -11.50
C LEU A 348 -22.99 10.50 -10.26
N GLU A 349 -23.00 11.80 -9.96
CA GLU A 349 -23.99 12.40 -9.05
C GLU A 349 -25.40 11.93 -9.45
N GLY A 350 -26.13 11.29 -8.54
CA GLY A 350 -27.52 10.89 -8.78
C GLY A 350 -27.97 9.49 -8.30
N LEU A 351 -27.07 8.64 -7.78
CA LEU A 351 -27.46 7.33 -7.22
C LEU A 351 -27.92 7.38 -5.74
N GLU A 352 -28.37 8.55 -5.27
CA GLU A 352 -28.60 8.86 -3.84
C GLU A 352 -29.77 8.07 -3.17
N HIS A 353 -30.55 7.28 -3.91
CA HIS A 353 -31.89 6.86 -3.44
C HIS A 353 -32.14 5.34 -3.40
N ALA A 354 -31.16 4.48 -3.68
CA ALA A 354 -31.27 3.04 -3.43
C ALA A 354 -29.89 2.47 -3.09
N ALA A 355 -29.79 1.58 -2.10
CA ALA A 355 -28.57 0.79 -1.89
C ALA A 355 -28.55 -0.33 -2.94
N PRO A 356 -27.83 -0.18 -4.07
CA PRO A 356 -27.91 -1.15 -5.15
C PRO A 356 -27.41 -2.51 -4.65
N SER A 357 -28.06 -3.58 -5.07
CA SER A 357 -27.51 -4.93 -4.93
C SER A 357 -26.25 -5.04 -5.81
N ILE A 358 -25.17 -5.59 -5.25
CA ILE A 358 -23.85 -5.62 -5.88
C ILE A 358 -23.46 -7.05 -6.18
N VAL A 359 -23.22 -7.32 -7.46
CA VAL A 359 -22.77 -8.62 -7.95
C VAL A 359 -21.29 -8.52 -8.32
N VAL A 360 -20.47 -9.37 -7.71
CA VAL A 360 -19.02 -9.40 -7.91
C VAL A 360 -18.63 -10.56 -8.81
N PHE A 361 -17.93 -10.27 -9.89
CA PHE A 361 -17.31 -11.23 -10.78
C PHE A 361 -15.80 -11.18 -10.59
N TRP A 362 -15.17 -12.31 -10.31
CA TRP A 362 -13.73 -12.40 -10.11
C TRP A 362 -13.09 -13.29 -11.17
N LEU A 363 -12.36 -12.67 -12.09
CA LEU A 363 -11.54 -13.37 -13.07
C LEU A 363 -10.24 -13.81 -12.40
N LEU A 364 -10.23 -15.04 -11.88
CA LEU A 364 -9.11 -15.55 -11.11
C LEU A 364 -8.02 -16.07 -12.05
N GLU A 365 -6.81 -15.57 -11.86
CA GLU A 365 -5.62 -15.99 -12.60
C GLU A 365 -4.93 -17.19 -11.94
N GLU A 366 -3.69 -17.47 -12.34
CA GLU A 366 -2.91 -18.64 -11.90
C GLU A 366 -2.52 -18.62 -10.40
N ASP A 367 -2.60 -17.47 -9.73
CA ASP A 367 -2.29 -17.33 -8.29
C ASP A 367 -3.56 -17.51 -7.43
N TYR A 368 -3.84 -18.75 -7.02
CA TYR A 368 -5.06 -19.09 -6.25
C TYR A 368 -4.95 -18.76 -4.75
N PRO A 369 -6.00 -18.17 -4.14
CA PRO A 369 -6.13 -18.04 -2.68
C PRO A 369 -6.09 -19.34 -1.88
N SER A 370 -5.03 -19.61 -1.10
CA SER A 370 -4.97 -20.79 -0.20
C SER A 370 -6.11 -20.87 0.81
N ASP A 371 -6.63 -19.70 1.24
CA ASP A 371 -7.80 -19.60 2.10
C ASP A 371 -8.92 -18.83 1.38
N PRO A 372 -9.84 -19.53 0.70
CA PRO A 372 -10.95 -18.92 0.00
C PRO A 372 -11.90 -18.17 0.94
N LYS A 373 -12.03 -18.60 2.20
CA LYS A 373 -12.88 -17.95 3.20
C LYS A 373 -12.32 -16.59 3.59
N LEU A 374 -11.02 -16.52 3.84
CA LEU A 374 -10.33 -15.26 4.09
C LEU A 374 -10.40 -14.33 2.88
N ALA A 375 -10.20 -14.86 1.67
CA ALA A 375 -10.30 -14.08 0.44
C ALA A 375 -11.69 -13.46 0.24
N ASN A 376 -12.76 -14.25 0.40
CA ASN A 376 -14.14 -13.75 0.32
C ASN A 376 -14.42 -12.67 1.39
N TRP A 377 -13.96 -12.89 2.62
CA TRP A 377 -14.10 -11.90 3.70
C TRP A 377 -13.36 -10.59 3.37
N ARG A 378 -12.14 -10.66 2.84
CA ARG A 378 -11.36 -9.48 2.42
C ARG A 378 -12.06 -8.69 1.32
N ILE A 379 -12.53 -9.35 0.26
CA ILE A 379 -13.27 -8.71 -0.84
C ILE A 379 -14.51 -7.99 -0.28
N ARG A 380 -15.32 -8.68 0.52
CA ARG A 380 -16.55 -8.12 1.08
C ARG A 380 -16.27 -6.94 2.01
N SER A 381 -15.28 -7.07 2.88
CA SER A 381 -14.85 -6.01 3.80
C SER A 381 -14.32 -4.79 3.05
N ALA A 382 -13.51 -4.99 2.01
CA ALA A 382 -12.98 -3.91 1.18
C ALA A 382 -14.07 -3.12 0.47
N LEU A 383 -15.02 -3.83 -0.13
CA LEU A 383 -16.16 -3.23 -0.81
C LEU A 383 -17.08 -2.49 0.19
N ASP A 384 -17.44 -3.13 1.31
CA ASP A 384 -18.26 -2.50 2.35
C ASP A 384 -17.64 -1.20 2.88
N LYS A 385 -16.32 -1.21 3.14
CA LYS A 385 -15.55 -0.02 3.51
C LYS A 385 -15.56 1.08 2.47
N LYS A 386 -15.84 0.79 1.21
CA LYS A 386 -15.98 1.78 0.13
C LYS A 386 -17.45 2.13 -0.16
N GLY A 387 -18.39 1.68 0.68
CA GLY A 387 -19.83 1.93 0.55
C GLY A 387 -20.60 0.87 -0.24
N TYR A 388 -19.93 -0.18 -0.69
CA TYR A 388 -20.48 -1.28 -1.49
C TYR A 388 -20.99 -2.41 -0.58
N GLY A 389 -21.90 -2.12 0.35
CA GLY A 389 -22.27 -3.05 1.43
C GLY A 389 -23.24 -4.18 1.06
N ASN A 390 -24.09 -4.00 0.03
CA ASN A 390 -25.14 -4.97 -0.32
C ASN A 390 -24.67 -6.02 -1.35
N ILE A 391 -23.61 -6.75 -1.03
CA ILE A 391 -23.00 -7.74 -1.93
C ILE A 391 -23.83 -9.03 -1.95
N THR A 392 -24.54 -9.27 -3.06
CA THR A 392 -25.43 -10.42 -3.26
C THR A 392 -24.67 -11.69 -3.59
N SER A 393 -23.67 -11.61 -4.47
CA SER A 393 -22.87 -12.77 -4.88
C SER A 393 -21.44 -12.40 -5.21
N VAL A 394 -20.52 -13.33 -4.93
CA VAL A 394 -19.14 -13.30 -5.41
C VAL A 394 -18.92 -14.57 -6.22
N THR A 395 -18.70 -14.43 -7.53
CA THR A 395 -18.54 -15.54 -8.47
C THR A 395 -17.12 -15.53 -9.04
N VAL A 396 -16.44 -16.67 -8.95
CA VAL A 396 -15.05 -16.83 -9.35
C VAL A 396 -14.98 -17.63 -10.65
N TYR A 397 -14.29 -17.09 -11.65
CA TYR A 397 -14.09 -17.70 -12.97
C TYR A 397 -12.68 -18.26 -13.06
N VAL A 398 -12.57 -19.58 -13.27
CA VAL A 398 -11.30 -20.32 -13.26
C VAL A 398 -11.21 -21.26 -14.45
N ASN A 399 -10.01 -21.48 -14.98
CA ASN A 399 -9.79 -22.48 -16.01
C ASN A 399 -9.74 -23.87 -15.38
N GLU A 400 -10.53 -24.81 -15.88
CA GLU A 400 -10.68 -26.15 -15.30
C GLU A 400 -9.35 -26.90 -15.23
N GLU A 401 -8.56 -26.87 -16.32
CA GLU A 401 -7.27 -27.57 -16.41
C GLU A 401 -6.23 -27.08 -15.39
N LYS A 402 -6.33 -25.80 -14.99
CA LYS A 402 -5.35 -25.15 -14.11
C LYS A 402 -5.79 -25.16 -12.64
N PHE A 403 -7.06 -25.46 -12.36
CA PHE A 403 -7.62 -25.37 -11.02
C PHE A 403 -7.48 -26.70 -10.26
N PRO A 404 -6.81 -26.72 -9.08
CA PRO A 404 -6.56 -27.98 -8.38
C PRO A 404 -7.85 -28.69 -7.95
N SER A 405 -7.85 -30.03 -8.05
CA SER A 405 -8.98 -30.85 -7.63
C SER A 405 -9.26 -30.67 -6.12
N GLY A 406 -10.54 -30.57 -5.75
CA GLY A 406 -10.99 -30.33 -4.36
C GLY A 406 -11.12 -28.86 -3.95
N TRP A 407 -10.58 -27.91 -4.71
CA TRP A 407 -10.71 -26.48 -4.41
C TRP A 407 -12.11 -25.93 -4.70
N LYS A 408 -12.86 -26.58 -5.59
CA LYS A 408 -14.27 -26.26 -5.88
C LYS A 408 -15.10 -26.23 -4.60
N ASP A 409 -14.99 -27.29 -3.81
CA ASP A 409 -15.73 -27.43 -2.56
C ASP A 409 -15.26 -26.40 -1.51
N ALA A 410 -13.96 -26.07 -1.49
CA ALA A 410 -13.42 -25.06 -0.60
C ALA A 410 -14.00 -23.66 -0.89
N TYR A 411 -14.07 -23.27 -2.17
CA TYR A 411 -14.67 -22.01 -2.59
C TYR A 411 -16.19 -21.98 -2.35
N HIS A 412 -16.92 -23.05 -2.67
CA HIS A 412 -18.34 -23.11 -2.36
C HIS A 412 -18.62 -23.02 -0.84
N LYS A 413 -17.85 -23.74 -0.01
CA LYS A 413 -17.94 -23.64 1.45
C LYS A 413 -17.61 -22.25 1.99
N SER A 414 -16.84 -21.46 1.25
CA SER A 414 -16.55 -20.07 1.60
C SER A 414 -17.70 -19.10 1.29
N GLY A 415 -18.74 -19.55 0.59
CA GLY A 415 -19.86 -18.71 0.14
C GLY A 415 -19.63 -18.06 -1.22
N MET A 416 -18.67 -18.53 -2.01
CA MET A 416 -18.42 -18.06 -3.38
C MET A 416 -18.99 -19.03 -4.42
N GLY A 417 -19.49 -18.47 -5.53
CA GLY A 417 -19.79 -19.23 -6.75
C GLY A 417 -18.49 -19.55 -7.50
N VAL A 418 -18.44 -20.69 -8.17
CA VAL A 418 -17.28 -21.09 -9.00
C VAL A 418 -17.79 -21.51 -10.35
N VAL A 419 -17.26 -20.88 -11.40
CA VAL A 419 -17.54 -21.19 -12.80
C VAL A 419 -16.24 -21.68 -13.43
N PHE A 420 -16.29 -22.90 -13.95
CA PHE A 420 -15.18 -23.52 -14.67
C PHE A 420 -15.27 -23.14 -16.14
N ILE A 421 -14.16 -22.67 -16.68
CA ILE A 421 -13.98 -22.39 -18.09
C ILE A 421 -13.19 -23.53 -18.69
N ASP A 422 -13.80 -24.14 -19.69
CA ASP A 422 -13.18 -25.12 -20.54
C ASP A 422 -12.72 -24.41 -21.82
N GLU A 423 -11.40 -24.26 -21.96
CA GLU A 423 -10.79 -23.55 -23.11
C GLU A 423 -11.03 -24.32 -24.44
N ASP A 424 -11.34 -25.62 -24.39
CA ASP A 424 -11.58 -26.44 -25.59
C ASP A 424 -12.88 -26.03 -26.33
N TYR A 425 -13.82 -25.40 -25.62
CA TYR A 425 -15.06 -24.90 -26.22
C TYR A 425 -14.92 -23.48 -26.81
N GLY A 426 -13.73 -22.87 -26.75
CA GLY A 426 -13.43 -21.57 -27.37
C GLY A 426 -14.09 -20.37 -26.69
N LEU A 427 -14.66 -20.52 -25.49
CA LEU A 427 -15.18 -19.42 -24.68
C LEU A 427 -14.14 -18.99 -23.65
N SER A 428 -13.82 -17.70 -23.61
CA SER A 428 -12.95 -17.15 -22.59
C SER A 428 -13.68 -16.95 -21.25
N LYS A 429 -12.91 -16.70 -20.17
CA LYS A 429 -13.47 -16.23 -18.88
C LYS A 429 -14.29 -14.96 -19.07
N ILE A 430 -13.85 -14.07 -19.96
CA ILE A 430 -14.52 -12.80 -20.25
C ILE A 430 -15.87 -13.04 -20.93
N ASP A 431 -15.93 -13.91 -21.94
CA ASP A 431 -17.17 -14.24 -22.64
C ASP A 431 -18.21 -14.83 -21.66
N THR A 432 -17.76 -15.76 -20.82
CA THR A 432 -18.65 -16.44 -19.87
C THR A 432 -19.15 -15.49 -18.79
N MET A 433 -18.27 -14.64 -18.25
CA MET A 433 -18.65 -13.56 -17.33
C MET A 433 -19.69 -12.63 -17.97
N SER A 434 -19.48 -12.23 -19.22
CA SER A 434 -20.40 -11.35 -19.95
C SER A 434 -21.79 -11.96 -20.08
N TRP A 435 -21.87 -13.26 -20.39
CA TRP A 435 -23.15 -13.98 -20.44
C TRP A 435 -23.84 -14.02 -19.08
N ASP A 436 -23.10 -14.23 -18.00
CA ASP A 436 -23.68 -14.21 -16.65
C ASP A 436 -24.15 -12.82 -16.23
N MET A 437 -23.43 -11.76 -16.62
CA MET A 437 -23.89 -10.37 -16.42
C MET A 437 -25.22 -10.10 -17.13
N ILE A 438 -25.39 -10.60 -18.35
CA ILE A 438 -26.67 -10.53 -19.09
C ILE A 438 -27.77 -11.27 -18.34
N LYS A 439 -27.50 -12.49 -17.85
CA LYS A 439 -28.50 -13.25 -17.08
C LYS A 439 -28.92 -12.52 -15.81
N TRP A 440 -27.96 -11.93 -15.08
CA TRP A 440 -28.24 -11.14 -13.88
C TRP A 440 -29.15 -9.95 -14.17
N ARG A 441 -28.91 -9.23 -15.27
CA ARG A 441 -29.77 -8.14 -15.73
C ARG A 441 -31.23 -8.56 -15.92
N TYR A 442 -31.49 -9.78 -16.41
CA TYR A 442 -32.86 -10.28 -16.60
C TYR A 442 -33.47 -10.89 -15.33
N ALA A 443 -32.65 -11.39 -14.41
CA ALA A 443 -33.11 -12.07 -13.21
C ALA A 443 -33.43 -11.12 -12.05
N ASP A 444 -32.68 -10.02 -11.91
CA ASP A 444 -32.81 -9.09 -10.79
C ASP A 444 -32.81 -7.63 -11.27
N ALA A 445 -33.99 -7.05 -11.41
CA ALA A 445 -34.18 -5.68 -11.87
C ALA A 445 -33.70 -4.60 -10.85
N LEU A 446 -33.25 -5.01 -9.65
CA LEU A 446 -32.77 -4.10 -8.60
C LEU A 446 -31.24 -4.03 -8.49
N SER A 447 -30.51 -4.94 -9.16
CA SER A 447 -29.04 -4.94 -9.19
C SER A 447 -28.53 -3.98 -10.27
N SER A 448 -28.29 -2.72 -9.91
CA SER A 448 -27.78 -1.70 -10.84
C SER A 448 -26.25 -1.64 -10.91
N GLN A 449 -25.53 -2.47 -10.15
CA GLN A 449 -24.07 -2.34 -10.02
C GLN A 449 -23.33 -3.68 -10.01
N PHE A 450 -22.33 -3.77 -10.88
CA PHE A 450 -21.45 -4.91 -11.05
C PHE A 450 -20.02 -4.51 -10.73
N VAL A 451 -19.29 -5.38 -10.03
CA VAL A 451 -17.85 -5.22 -9.77
C VAL A 451 -17.11 -6.38 -10.41
N VAL A 452 -16.15 -6.07 -11.28
CA VAL A 452 -15.26 -7.03 -11.92
C VAL A 452 -13.88 -6.92 -11.29
N ILE A 453 -13.43 -7.98 -10.65
CA ILE A 453 -12.11 -8.12 -10.08
C ILE A 453 -11.23 -8.86 -11.09
N ALA A 454 -10.24 -8.19 -11.66
CA ALA A 454 -9.38 -8.78 -12.69
C ALA A 454 -8.02 -8.06 -12.77
N LYS A 455 -7.00 -8.75 -13.30
CA LYS A 455 -5.84 -8.02 -13.84
C LYS A 455 -6.30 -7.20 -15.07
N PRO A 456 -5.71 -6.03 -15.34
CA PRO A 456 -6.09 -5.24 -16.50
C PRO A 456 -6.00 -6.03 -17.81
N PHE A 457 -7.02 -5.91 -18.64
CA PHE A 457 -7.15 -6.57 -19.95
C PHE A 457 -7.90 -5.66 -20.92
N ARG A 458 -7.82 -5.97 -22.23
CA ARG A 458 -8.56 -5.28 -23.28
C ARG A 458 -9.50 -6.22 -24.01
N ASP A 459 -10.75 -5.81 -24.14
CA ASP A 459 -11.71 -6.49 -25.02
C ASP A 459 -12.67 -5.46 -25.62
N MET A 460 -12.51 -5.18 -26.92
CA MET A 460 -13.33 -4.16 -27.61
C MET A 460 -14.81 -4.54 -27.70
N THR A 461 -15.12 -5.84 -27.64
CA THR A 461 -16.50 -6.32 -27.64
C THR A 461 -17.13 -6.05 -26.28
N LEU A 462 -16.37 -6.30 -25.22
CA LEU A 462 -16.76 -6.05 -23.85
C LEU A 462 -16.93 -4.54 -23.56
N ASP A 463 -16.06 -3.70 -24.11
CA ASP A 463 -16.17 -2.24 -23.95
C ASP A 463 -17.52 -1.72 -24.49
N ARG A 464 -17.91 -2.16 -25.71
CA ARG A 464 -19.22 -1.83 -26.30
C ARG A 464 -20.39 -2.40 -25.48
N PHE A 465 -20.22 -3.61 -24.98
CA PHE A 465 -21.20 -4.25 -24.10
C PHE A 465 -21.43 -3.44 -22.82
N PHE A 466 -20.39 -2.85 -22.24
CA PHE A 466 -20.53 -1.98 -21.07
C PHE A 466 -21.16 -0.63 -21.39
N GLU A 467 -20.86 -0.04 -22.55
CA GLU A 467 -21.56 1.18 -23.01
C GLU A 467 -23.08 0.94 -23.11
N ASP A 468 -23.49 -0.21 -23.64
CA ASP A 468 -24.90 -0.62 -23.70
C ASP A 468 -25.52 -0.87 -22.31
N PHE A 469 -24.73 -1.42 -21.37
CA PHE A 469 -25.15 -1.61 -19.97
C PHE A 469 -25.35 -0.27 -19.26
N GLU A 470 -24.41 0.66 -19.42
CA GLU A 470 -24.48 2.01 -18.84
C GLU A 470 -25.70 2.77 -19.38
N CYS A 471 -25.97 2.68 -20.68
CA CYS A 471 -27.19 3.21 -21.29
C CYS A 471 -28.48 2.57 -20.75
N GLY A 472 -28.40 1.32 -20.30
CA GLY A 472 -29.49 0.59 -19.64
C GLY A 472 -29.63 0.85 -18.13
N GLY A 473 -28.79 1.72 -17.53
CA GLY A 473 -28.79 2.00 -16.10
C GLY A 473 -28.05 0.98 -15.23
N PHE A 474 -27.21 0.13 -15.84
CA PHE A 474 -26.34 -0.83 -15.15
C PHE A 474 -24.89 -0.35 -15.20
N TYR A 475 -24.23 -0.31 -14.06
CA TYR A 475 -22.86 0.20 -13.94
C TYR A 475 -21.88 -0.94 -13.70
N VAL A 476 -20.77 -0.94 -14.42
CA VAL A 476 -19.70 -1.94 -14.28
C VAL A 476 -18.43 -1.26 -13.81
N LEU A 477 -17.93 -1.70 -12.67
CA LEU A 477 -16.72 -1.19 -12.04
C LEU A 477 -15.61 -2.24 -12.12
N PHE A 478 -14.41 -1.79 -12.41
CA PHE A 478 -13.24 -2.66 -12.56
C PHE A 478 -12.25 -2.41 -11.45
N GLU A 479 -11.91 -3.46 -10.72
CA GLU A 479 -10.93 -3.44 -9.65
C GLU A 479 -9.83 -4.46 -9.85
N GLN A 480 -8.63 -4.11 -9.39
CA GLN A 480 -7.53 -5.04 -9.39
C GLN A 480 -7.52 -5.83 -8.08
N PRO A 481 -7.21 -7.15 -8.13
CA PRO A 481 -7.04 -7.97 -6.93
C PRO A 481 -6.16 -7.29 -5.88
N ASP A 482 -5.04 -6.73 -6.31
CA ASP A 482 -4.05 -6.15 -5.41
C ASP A 482 -4.64 -5.01 -4.55
N TYR A 483 -5.56 -4.18 -5.08
CA TYR A 483 -6.23 -3.11 -4.32
C TYR A 483 -7.30 -3.62 -3.34
N LEU A 484 -7.87 -4.81 -3.55
CA LEU A 484 -8.85 -5.41 -2.65
C LEU A 484 -8.18 -6.25 -1.55
N PHE A 485 -6.99 -6.80 -1.84
CA PHE A 485 -6.22 -7.63 -0.91
C PHE A 485 -5.13 -6.85 -0.15
N THR A 486 -4.84 -5.59 -0.52
CA THR A 486 -4.01 -4.66 0.28
C THR A 486 -4.61 -4.35 1.65
N LEU A 487 -5.92 -4.53 1.84
CA LEU A 487 -6.60 -4.39 3.13
C LEU A 487 -6.31 -5.58 4.06
N GLY A 488 -5.13 -5.59 4.67
CA GLY A 488 -4.84 -6.37 5.88
C GLY A 488 -3.97 -7.63 5.67
N SER A 489 -2.85 -7.61 6.41
CA SER A 489 -1.53 -8.26 6.29
C SER A 489 -1.42 -9.79 5.99
N ALA A 490 -0.21 -10.35 5.81
CA ALA A 490 0.39 -10.99 6.99
C ALA A 490 1.53 -10.27 7.71
N VAL A 491 2.23 -9.32 7.07
CA VAL A 491 2.79 -8.16 7.81
C VAL A 491 2.43 -6.82 7.11
N TRP A 492 2.73 -6.64 5.81
CA TRP A 492 2.26 -5.49 4.99
C TRP A 492 1.89 -5.83 3.53
N SER A 493 1.80 -7.12 3.19
CA SER A 493 1.68 -7.56 1.79
C SER A 493 0.28 -7.40 1.19
N ALA A 494 0.22 -7.07 -0.11
CA ALA A 494 -0.96 -7.21 -0.99
C ALA A 494 -1.21 -8.67 -1.44
N LYS A 495 -0.18 -9.51 -1.37
CA LYS A 495 -0.27 -10.95 -1.60
C LYS A 495 0.06 -11.69 -0.31
N ASN A 496 -0.97 -12.13 0.40
CA ASN A 496 -0.81 -13.32 1.23
C ASN A 496 -1.97 -14.27 1.00
N LEU A 497 -1.71 -15.22 0.12
CA LEU A 497 -2.59 -16.30 -0.30
C LEU A 497 -1.90 -17.67 -0.10
N SER A 498 -1.07 -17.78 0.94
CA SER A 498 -0.48 -19.05 1.37
C SER A 498 -0.01 -18.98 2.83
N PHE A 499 -0.73 -19.65 3.73
CA PHE A 499 -0.16 -20.32 4.90
C PHE A 499 -0.65 -21.76 4.92
#